data_AF-A0A7V8V153-F1
#
_entry.id   AF-A0A7V8V153-F1
#
_cell.length_a   1.000
_cell.length_b   1.000
_cell.length_c   1.000
_cell.angle_alpha   90.00
_cell.angle_beta   90.00
_cell.angle_gamma   90.00
#
_symmetry.space_group_name_H-M   'P 1'
#
loop_
_entity.id
_entity.type
_entity.pdbx_description
1 polymer ?
#
loop_
_entity_poly.entity_id
_entity_poly.type
_entity_poly.pdbx_seq_one_letter_code
_entity_poly.pdbx_strand_id
1 'polypeptide(L)'
;METFAQLQRTYDAIHAEAIRLAGTTRQLSQRAATYHHIYEDSGRNHIFPLIAAHGALWARLYFAFGMRLGKIFSYQYALSTTVRQQKLNALEAFAEAFREVNRRVCVQTYTTYHFTKLHGDHSDADKLVASHLLAALKRIHAANRKGEQMSDQRKRDIFETHFLDEQETVVGPRIEKAVSQFDWPLMKSLALMPAVRFAYFPVGYWLQFWKFDRKEERIARGLRAFDVAAEMGWKHTEATLDRYAILPQDFFADSIGHFSHLKNEILTAA
;
A
#
# COMPACT_ATOMS: atom_id res chain seq x y z
N MET A 1 -31.82 -8.60 13.46
CA MET A 1 -30.98 -7.69 12.66
C MET A 1 -29.86 -7.20 13.56
N GLU A 2 -28.63 -7.18 13.06
CA GLU A 2 -27.53 -6.55 13.79
C GLU A 2 -27.79 -5.05 13.94
N THR A 3 -27.36 -4.48 15.06
CA THR A 3 -27.44 -3.05 15.34
C THR A 3 -26.22 -2.34 14.77
N PHE A 4 -26.32 -1.02 14.54
CA PHE A 4 -25.16 -0.22 14.16
C PHE A 4 -23.99 -0.35 15.15
N ALA A 5 -24.27 -0.46 16.45
CA ALA A 5 -23.25 -0.68 17.47
C ALA A 5 -22.53 -2.04 17.32
N GLN A 6 -23.22 -3.08 16.85
CA GLN A 6 -22.60 -4.36 16.53
C GLN A 6 -21.70 -4.25 15.29
N LEU A 7 -22.15 -3.57 14.23
CA LEU A 7 -21.35 -3.33 13.02
C LEU A 7 -20.08 -2.54 13.33
N GLN A 8 -20.19 -1.46 14.12
CA GLN A 8 -19.04 -0.67 14.54
C GLN A 8 -18.03 -1.53 15.30
N ARG A 9 -18.48 -2.36 16.24
CA ARG A 9 -17.57 -3.27 16.97
C ARG A 9 -16.87 -4.26 16.05
N THR A 10 -17.56 -4.81 15.05
CA THR A 10 -16.93 -5.69 14.07
C THR A 10 -15.92 -4.94 13.22
N TYR A 11 -16.26 -3.73 12.74
CA TYR A 11 -15.34 -2.88 11.98
C TYR A 11 -14.09 -2.55 12.79
N ASP A 12 -14.25 -2.15 14.06
CA ASP A 12 -13.15 -1.81 14.96
C ASP A 12 -12.26 -3.02 15.27
N ALA A 13 -12.85 -4.21 15.43
CA ALA A 13 -12.12 -5.45 15.64
C ALA A 13 -11.28 -5.82 14.41
N ILE A 14 -11.86 -5.74 13.20
CA ILE A 14 -11.13 -5.95 11.95
C ILE A 14 -10.03 -4.89 11.79
N HIS A 15 -10.30 -3.64 12.17
CA HIS A 15 -9.31 -2.57 12.12
C HIS A 15 -8.13 -2.82 13.06
N ALA A 16 -8.40 -3.27 14.28
CA ALA A 16 -7.36 -3.63 15.25
C ALA A 16 -6.50 -4.80 14.75
N GLU A 17 -7.13 -5.82 14.16
CA GLU A 17 -6.45 -6.92 13.48
C GLU A 17 -5.58 -6.39 12.32
N ALA A 18 -6.13 -5.52 11.47
CA ALA A 18 -5.44 -4.93 10.33
C ALA A 18 -4.20 -4.13 10.76
N ILE A 19 -4.27 -3.38 11.87
CA ILE A 19 -3.11 -2.67 12.45
C ILE A 19 -1.98 -3.64 12.78
N ARG A 20 -2.30 -4.78 13.40
CA ARG A 20 -1.31 -5.80 13.77
C ARG A 20 -0.74 -6.48 12.53
N LEU A 21 -1.58 -6.87 11.59
CA LEU A 21 -1.20 -7.51 10.33
C LEU A 21 -0.43 -6.60 9.39
N ALA A 22 -0.65 -5.29 9.41
CA ALA A 22 0.18 -4.35 8.66
C ALA A 22 1.61 -4.27 9.23
N GLY A 23 1.84 -4.67 10.49
CA GLY A 23 3.13 -4.65 11.16
C GLY A 23 3.68 -3.24 11.33
N THR A 24 4.91 -3.12 11.82
CA THR A 24 5.65 -1.85 11.86
C THR A 24 5.98 -1.34 10.45
N THR A 25 6.48 -0.11 10.33
CA THR A 25 6.94 0.48 9.06
C THR A 25 8.09 -0.31 8.39
N ARG A 26 8.82 -1.13 9.15
CA ARG A 26 9.95 -1.93 8.68
C ARG A 26 9.60 -3.38 8.32
N GLN A 27 8.45 -3.88 8.76
CA GLN A 27 7.98 -5.25 8.48
C GLN A 27 7.30 -5.34 7.10
N LEU A 28 8.09 -5.11 6.04
CA LEU A 28 7.58 -5.06 4.67
C LEU A 28 7.11 -6.43 4.15
N SER A 29 7.78 -7.53 4.54
CA SER A 29 7.38 -8.89 4.16
C SER A 29 5.97 -9.21 4.68
N GLN A 30 5.74 -8.97 5.97
CA GLN A 30 4.43 -9.13 6.60
C GLN A 30 3.37 -8.27 5.90
N ARG A 31 3.67 -6.98 5.64
CA ARG A 31 2.73 -6.08 4.95
C ARG A 31 2.39 -6.56 3.54
N ALA A 32 3.38 -7.01 2.78
CA ALA A 32 3.18 -7.54 1.43
C ALA A 32 2.38 -8.85 1.44
N ALA A 33 2.60 -9.74 2.41
CA ALA A 33 1.79 -10.94 2.61
C ALA A 33 0.33 -10.59 2.93
N THR A 34 0.08 -9.60 3.79
CA THR A 34 -1.28 -9.11 4.11
C THR A 34 -1.99 -8.55 2.86
N TYR A 35 -1.30 -7.77 2.03
CA TYR A 35 -1.88 -7.32 0.76
C TYR A 35 -2.16 -8.48 -0.19
N HIS A 36 -1.21 -9.40 -0.35
CA HIS A 36 -1.37 -10.54 -1.25
C HIS A 36 -2.52 -11.44 -0.81
N HIS A 37 -2.72 -11.64 0.49
CA HIS A 37 -3.89 -12.34 1.03
C HIS A 37 -5.21 -11.75 0.53
N ILE A 38 -5.38 -10.42 0.57
CA ILE A 38 -6.61 -9.76 0.08
C ILE A 38 -6.80 -10.02 -1.42
N TYR A 39 -5.71 -9.94 -2.19
CA TYR A 39 -5.74 -10.23 -3.62
C TYR A 39 -6.17 -11.68 -3.88
N GLU A 40 -5.59 -12.67 -3.18
CA GLU A 40 -5.98 -14.07 -3.33
C GLU A 40 -7.39 -14.38 -2.83
N ASP A 41 -7.77 -13.88 -1.64
CA ASP A 41 -9.08 -14.08 -1.03
C ASP A 41 -10.21 -13.47 -1.88
N SER A 42 -9.90 -12.44 -2.67
CA SER A 42 -10.82 -11.86 -3.66
C SER A 42 -11.01 -12.70 -4.93
N GLY A 43 -10.39 -13.88 -5.00
CA GLY A 43 -10.31 -14.67 -6.22
C GLY A 43 -9.46 -14.00 -7.28
N ARG A 44 -8.46 -13.19 -6.88
CA ARG A 44 -7.59 -12.39 -7.77
C ARG A 44 -8.32 -11.31 -8.58
N ASN A 45 -9.48 -10.84 -8.08
CA ASN A 45 -10.25 -9.75 -8.69
C ASN A 45 -9.88 -8.37 -8.13
N HIS A 46 -9.45 -8.28 -6.87
CA HIS A 46 -9.04 -7.02 -6.25
C HIS A 46 -7.56 -6.75 -6.52
N ILE A 47 -7.26 -5.97 -7.57
CA ILE A 47 -5.87 -5.74 -8.04
C ILE A 47 -5.11 -4.72 -7.18
N PHE A 48 -5.80 -3.80 -6.52
CA PHE A 48 -5.16 -2.75 -5.72
C PHE A 48 -4.16 -3.30 -4.68
N PRO A 49 -4.51 -4.31 -3.85
CA PRO A 49 -3.57 -4.93 -2.92
C PRO A 49 -2.30 -5.48 -3.60
N LEU A 50 -2.40 -6.13 -4.77
CA LEU A 50 -1.24 -6.67 -5.47
C LEU A 50 -0.26 -5.56 -5.86
N ILE A 51 -0.75 -4.48 -6.48
CA ILE A 51 0.09 -3.33 -6.85
C ILE A 51 0.63 -2.63 -5.59
N ALA A 52 -0.17 -2.52 -4.53
CA ALA A 52 0.27 -1.95 -3.26
C ALA A 52 1.39 -2.77 -2.59
N ALA A 53 1.39 -4.10 -2.75
CA ALA A 53 2.49 -4.97 -2.31
C ALA A 53 3.79 -4.64 -3.07
N HIS A 54 3.74 -4.51 -4.40
CA HIS A 54 4.88 -4.03 -5.20
C HIS A 54 5.39 -2.66 -4.73
N GLY A 55 4.45 -1.74 -4.43
CA GLY A 55 4.76 -0.42 -3.86
C GLY A 55 5.51 -0.50 -2.53
N ALA A 56 5.02 -1.30 -1.60
CA ALA A 56 5.62 -1.49 -0.28
C ALA A 56 7.05 -2.05 -0.39
N LEU A 57 7.26 -3.05 -1.26
CA LEU A 57 8.56 -3.70 -1.45
C LEU A 57 9.57 -2.82 -2.19
N TRP A 58 9.13 -2.12 -3.24
CA TRP A 58 9.96 -1.17 -4.00
C TRP A 58 10.50 -0.04 -3.11
N ALA A 59 9.66 0.48 -2.22
CA ALA A 59 10.01 1.59 -1.34
C ALA A 59 11.24 1.29 -0.45
N ARG A 60 11.54 0.01 -0.14
CA ARG A 60 12.74 -0.37 0.61
C ARG A 60 14.02 0.16 -0.04
N LEU A 61 14.19 -0.11 -1.33
CA LEU A 61 15.40 0.25 -2.08
C LEU A 61 15.47 1.76 -2.30
N TYR A 62 14.32 2.38 -2.59
CA TYR A 62 14.21 3.82 -2.75
C TYR A 62 14.67 4.59 -1.50
N PHE A 63 14.13 4.24 -0.33
CA PHE A 63 14.53 4.90 0.91
C PHE A 63 15.97 4.58 1.31
N ALA A 64 16.46 3.34 1.08
CA ALA A 64 17.86 3.02 1.34
C ALA A 64 18.81 3.88 0.48
N PHE A 65 18.48 4.10 -0.79
CA PHE A 65 19.21 5.00 -1.66
C PHE A 65 19.15 6.46 -1.19
N GLY A 66 17.95 6.96 -0.88
CA GLY A 66 17.76 8.32 -0.36
C GLY A 66 18.54 8.60 0.92
N MET A 67 18.59 7.63 1.85
CA MET A 67 19.40 7.73 3.07
C MET A 67 20.90 7.78 2.79
N ARG A 68 21.40 7.02 1.80
CA ARG A 68 22.81 7.08 1.39
C ARG A 68 23.16 8.44 0.79
N LEU A 69 22.32 8.96 -0.10
CA LEU A 69 22.49 10.31 -0.65
C LEU A 69 22.46 11.38 0.44
N GLY A 70 21.51 11.28 1.38
CA GLY A 70 21.43 12.17 2.54
C GLY A 70 22.71 12.15 3.36
N LYS A 71 23.30 10.98 3.62
CA LYS A 71 24.61 10.89 4.29
C LYS A 71 25.72 11.62 3.53
N ILE A 72 25.76 11.50 2.20
CA ILE A 72 26.74 12.20 1.37
C ILE A 72 26.51 13.72 1.43
N PHE A 73 25.30 14.19 1.14
CA PHE A 73 25.01 15.62 1.16
C PHE A 73 25.12 16.24 2.56
N SER A 74 25.00 15.44 3.62
CA SER A 74 25.20 15.92 4.99
C SER A 74 26.62 16.41 5.27
N TYR A 75 27.63 16.04 4.46
CA TYR A 75 29.01 16.50 4.63
C TYR A 75 29.17 18.01 4.40
N GLN A 76 28.24 18.69 3.73
CA GLN A 76 28.23 20.15 3.67
C GLN A 76 28.07 20.81 5.06
N TYR A 77 27.60 20.04 6.04
CA TYR A 77 27.47 20.45 7.44
C TYR A 77 28.54 19.84 8.35
N ALA A 78 29.66 19.34 7.80
CA ALA A 78 30.69 18.64 8.58
C ALA A 78 31.28 19.50 9.71
N LEU A 79 31.30 20.82 9.55
CA LEU A 79 31.78 21.77 10.57
C LEU A 79 30.76 22.02 11.70
N SER A 80 29.52 21.55 11.55
CA SER A 80 28.48 21.65 12.58
C SER A 80 27.81 20.29 12.77
N THR A 81 28.38 19.49 13.68
CA THR A 81 27.90 18.14 14.00
C THR A 81 26.41 18.14 14.40
N THR A 82 25.98 19.14 15.18
CA THR A 82 24.58 19.31 15.58
C THR A 82 23.66 19.51 14.38
N VAL A 83 23.97 20.43 13.47
CA VAL A 83 23.15 20.68 12.27
C VAL A 83 23.13 19.45 11.37
N ARG A 84 24.28 18.79 11.20
CA ARG A 84 24.38 17.55 10.43
C ARG A 84 23.45 16.47 10.98
N GLN A 85 23.47 16.25 12.29
CA GLN A 85 22.62 15.26 12.94
C GLN A 85 21.13 15.63 12.82
N GLN A 86 20.78 16.91 13.00
CA GLN A 86 19.42 17.39 12.81
C GLN A 86 18.89 17.11 11.40
N LYS A 87 19.69 17.37 10.35
CA LYS A 87 19.30 17.12 8.96
C LYS A 87 19.15 15.62 8.65
N LEU A 88 20.01 14.77 9.20
CA LEU A 88 19.89 13.32 9.05
C LEU A 88 18.66 12.76 9.79
N ASN A 89 18.39 13.24 11.00
CA ASN A 89 17.19 12.87 11.76
C ASN A 89 15.91 13.32 11.03
N ALA A 90 15.90 14.53 10.46
CA ALA A 90 14.78 15.02 9.68
C ALA A 90 14.53 14.18 8.42
N LEU A 91 15.60 13.71 7.75
CA LEU A 91 15.48 12.82 6.60
C LEU A 91 14.94 11.43 7.00
N GLU A 92 15.38 10.89 8.14
CA GLU A 92 14.84 9.63 8.67
C GLU A 92 13.36 9.76 9.03
N ALA A 93 12.98 10.83 9.72
CA ALA A 93 11.58 11.13 10.06
C ALA A 93 10.71 11.29 8.80
N PHE A 94 11.23 11.95 7.76
CA PHE A 94 10.56 12.08 6.48
C PHE A 94 10.34 10.72 5.80
N ALA A 95 11.37 9.88 5.70
CA ALA A 95 11.24 8.54 5.15
C ALA A 95 10.26 7.67 5.96
N GLU A 96 10.28 7.82 7.29
CA GLU A 96 9.37 7.10 8.19
C GLU A 96 7.91 7.51 7.99
N ALA A 97 7.64 8.81 7.79
CA ALA A 97 6.29 9.29 7.48
C ALA A 97 5.73 8.65 6.20
N PHE A 98 6.55 8.48 5.16
CA PHE A 98 6.11 7.80 3.93
C PHE A 98 5.87 6.30 4.14
N ARG A 99 6.71 5.61 4.92
CA ARG A 99 6.46 4.19 5.27
C ARG A 99 5.17 4.04 6.07
N GLU A 100 4.91 4.97 6.97
CA GLU A 100 3.69 5.01 7.77
C GLU A 100 2.43 5.23 6.91
N VAL A 101 2.52 6.04 5.85
CA VAL A 101 1.45 6.16 4.85
C VAL A 101 1.14 4.80 4.24
N ASN A 102 2.15 4.10 3.71
CA ASN A 102 1.95 2.77 3.11
C ASN A 102 1.40 1.74 4.12
N ARG A 103 1.80 1.82 5.39
CA ARG A 103 1.21 1.00 6.46
C ARG A 103 -0.27 1.27 6.64
N ARG A 104 -0.68 2.53 6.71
CA ARG A 104 -2.09 2.93 6.89
C ARG A 104 -2.97 2.52 5.72
N VAL A 105 -2.45 2.59 4.50
CA VAL A 105 -3.13 2.08 3.32
C VAL A 105 -3.43 0.59 3.46
N CYS A 106 -2.47 -0.19 3.97
CA CYS A 106 -2.66 -1.63 4.23
C CYS A 106 -3.78 -1.86 5.24
N VAL A 107 -3.76 -1.11 6.35
CA VAL A 107 -4.78 -1.17 7.39
C VAL A 107 -6.17 -0.88 6.81
N GLN A 108 -6.33 0.22 6.08
CA GLN A 108 -7.63 0.62 5.51
C GLN A 108 -8.13 -0.40 4.48
N THR A 109 -7.27 -0.84 3.56
CA THR A 109 -7.63 -1.82 2.53
C THR A 109 -8.05 -3.15 3.14
N TYR A 110 -7.34 -3.67 4.15
CA TYR A 110 -7.74 -4.88 4.87
C TYR A 110 -9.07 -4.68 5.59
N THR A 111 -9.21 -3.57 6.33
CA THR A 111 -10.41 -3.28 7.12
C THR A 111 -11.65 -3.22 6.24
N THR A 112 -11.64 -2.40 5.20
CA THR A 112 -12.80 -2.19 4.33
C THR A 112 -13.11 -3.44 3.52
N TYR A 113 -12.11 -4.15 3.02
CA TYR A 113 -12.32 -5.39 2.28
C TYR A 113 -13.02 -6.46 3.13
N HIS A 114 -12.49 -6.80 4.30
CA HIS A 114 -13.07 -7.85 5.14
C HIS A 114 -14.41 -7.42 5.77
N PHE A 115 -14.54 -6.16 6.18
CA PHE A 115 -15.82 -5.66 6.69
C PHE A 115 -16.92 -5.75 5.64
N THR A 116 -16.67 -5.27 4.41
CA THR A 116 -17.67 -5.31 3.34
C THR A 116 -17.95 -6.71 2.82
N LYS A 117 -17.01 -7.66 2.97
CA LYS A 117 -17.24 -9.08 2.66
C LYS A 117 -18.33 -9.67 3.55
N LEU A 118 -18.35 -9.29 4.82
CA LEU A 118 -19.30 -9.78 5.83
C LEU A 118 -20.60 -8.97 5.87
N HIS A 119 -20.50 -7.64 5.85
CA HIS A 119 -21.62 -6.74 6.13
C HIS A 119 -21.92 -5.76 5.00
N GLY A 120 -21.38 -5.95 3.79
CA GLY A 120 -21.57 -5.00 2.67
C GLY A 120 -23.01 -4.88 2.17
N ASP A 121 -23.90 -5.80 2.55
CA ASP A 121 -25.34 -5.74 2.26
C ASP A 121 -26.17 -5.17 3.43
N HIS A 122 -25.55 -4.82 4.56
CA HIS A 122 -26.23 -4.17 5.66
C HIS A 122 -26.60 -2.72 5.30
N SER A 123 -27.79 -2.27 5.71
CA SER A 123 -28.33 -0.94 5.40
C SER A 123 -27.53 0.24 5.98
N ASP A 124 -26.65 -0.05 6.93
CA ASP A 124 -25.81 0.92 7.65
C ASP A 124 -24.31 0.78 7.30
N ALA A 125 -23.95 -0.07 6.33
CA ALA A 125 -22.55 -0.30 5.97
C ALA A 125 -21.86 0.95 5.39
N ASP A 126 -22.64 1.82 4.74
CA ASP A 126 -22.20 3.08 4.15
C ASP A 126 -21.83 4.16 5.19
N LYS A 127 -22.26 3.99 6.44
CA LYS A 127 -21.82 4.83 7.56
C LYS A 127 -20.37 4.57 7.98
N LEU A 128 -19.82 3.40 7.62
CA LEU A 128 -18.46 2.97 7.99
C LEU A 128 -17.51 2.92 6.80
N VAL A 129 -18.03 2.72 5.59
CA VAL A 129 -17.25 2.66 4.35
C VAL A 129 -17.89 3.59 3.32
N ALA A 130 -17.09 4.46 2.70
CA ALA A 130 -17.59 5.40 1.70
C ALA A 130 -18.41 4.67 0.62
N SER A 131 -19.58 5.22 0.26
CA SER A 131 -20.58 4.51 -0.56
C SER A 131 -20.03 4.05 -1.92
N HIS A 132 -19.15 4.85 -2.54
CA HIS A 132 -18.51 4.49 -3.81
C HIS A 132 -17.55 3.30 -3.67
N LEU A 133 -16.75 3.27 -2.59
CA LEU A 133 -15.85 2.16 -2.27
C LEU A 133 -16.65 0.91 -1.89
N LEU A 134 -17.71 1.05 -1.09
CA LEU A 134 -18.64 -0.03 -0.76
C LEU A 134 -19.20 -0.68 -2.02
N ALA A 135 -19.71 0.12 -2.97
CA ALA A 135 -20.24 -0.39 -4.24
C ALA A 135 -19.17 -1.10 -5.09
N ALA A 136 -17.92 -0.62 -5.08
CA ALA A 136 -16.82 -1.28 -5.77
C ALA A 136 -16.45 -2.64 -5.14
N LEU A 137 -16.31 -2.68 -3.81
CA LEU A 137 -16.00 -3.92 -3.07
C LEU A 137 -17.13 -4.95 -3.17
N LYS A 138 -18.40 -4.54 -3.13
CA LYS A 138 -19.53 -5.45 -3.37
C LYS A 138 -19.47 -6.14 -4.73
N ARG A 139 -19.03 -5.44 -5.78
CA ARG A 139 -18.83 -6.04 -7.11
C ARG A 139 -17.74 -7.10 -7.10
N ILE A 140 -16.64 -6.88 -6.37
CA ILE A 140 -15.59 -7.89 -6.15
C ILE A 140 -16.16 -9.10 -5.43
N HIS A 141 -16.84 -8.89 -4.30
CA HIS A 141 -17.38 -9.98 -3.48
C HIS A 141 -18.42 -10.81 -4.24
N ALA A 142 -19.27 -10.15 -5.04
CA ALA A 142 -20.24 -10.83 -5.89
C ALA A 142 -19.59 -11.68 -6.98
N ALA A 143 -18.55 -11.18 -7.65
CA ALA A 143 -17.79 -11.94 -8.64
C ALA A 143 -17.07 -13.14 -7.99
N ASN A 144 -16.43 -12.91 -6.84
CA ASN A 144 -15.73 -13.96 -6.10
C ASN A 144 -16.66 -15.10 -5.64
N ARG A 145 -17.84 -14.77 -5.09
CA ARG A 145 -18.87 -15.78 -4.72
C ARG A 145 -19.35 -16.62 -5.91
N LYS A 146 -19.27 -16.09 -7.13
CA LYS A 146 -19.63 -16.79 -8.37
C LYS A 146 -18.46 -17.53 -9.01
N GLY A 147 -17.25 -17.44 -8.45
CA GLY A 147 -16.02 -17.94 -9.08
C GLY A 147 -15.66 -17.21 -10.39
N GLU A 148 -16.19 -16.00 -10.59
CA GLU A 148 -16.03 -15.23 -11.82
C GLU A 148 -14.70 -14.47 -11.81
N GLN A 149 -13.93 -14.59 -12.89
CA GLN A 149 -12.78 -13.73 -13.16
C GLN A 149 -13.25 -12.48 -13.92
N MET A 150 -13.08 -11.31 -13.30
CA MET A 150 -13.46 -10.03 -13.89
C MET A 150 -12.51 -9.64 -15.02
N SER A 151 -13.04 -8.96 -16.05
CA SER A 151 -12.23 -8.36 -17.11
C SER A 151 -11.33 -7.25 -16.58
N ASP A 152 -10.26 -6.95 -17.31
CA ASP A 152 -9.30 -5.91 -16.92
C ASP A 152 -9.95 -4.53 -16.82
N GLN A 153 -10.91 -4.21 -17.70
CA GLN A 153 -11.67 -2.97 -17.59
C GLN A 153 -12.44 -2.89 -16.25
N ARG A 154 -13.15 -3.95 -15.87
CA ARG A 154 -13.90 -3.96 -14.59
C ARG A 154 -12.96 -3.92 -13.39
N LYS A 155 -11.81 -4.59 -13.46
CA LYS A 155 -10.74 -4.50 -12.45
C LYS A 155 -10.19 -3.08 -12.36
N ARG A 156 -10.02 -2.39 -13.50
CA ARG A 156 -9.52 -1.03 -13.60
C ARG A 156 -10.48 -0.03 -12.95
N ASP A 157 -11.78 -0.12 -13.25
CA ASP A 157 -12.78 0.79 -12.67
C ASP A 157 -12.80 0.70 -11.14
N ILE A 158 -12.66 -0.51 -10.61
CA ILE A 158 -12.61 -0.76 -9.17
C ILE A 158 -11.28 -0.31 -8.57
N PHE A 159 -10.17 -0.57 -9.26
CA PHE A 159 -8.85 -0.08 -8.87
C PHE A 159 -8.84 1.44 -8.77
N GLU A 160 -9.36 2.14 -9.78
CA GLU A 160 -9.44 3.60 -9.82
C GLU A 160 -10.31 4.12 -8.67
N THR A 161 -11.48 3.52 -8.44
CA THR A 161 -12.36 3.90 -7.32
C THR A 161 -11.63 3.80 -5.97
N HIS A 162 -10.95 2.67 -5.72
CA HIS A 162 -10.20 2.46 -4.48
C HIS A 162 -9.01 3.40 -4.38
N PHE A 163 -8.28 3.60 -5.48
CA PHE A 163 -7.11 4.45 -5.53
C PHE A 163 -7.48 5.92 -5.25
N LEU A 164 -8.58 6.43 -5.82
CA LEU A 164 -9.03 7.79 -5.56
C LEU A 164 -9.46 8.01 -4.10
N ASP A 165 -10.22 7.08 -3.52
CA ASP A 165 -10.61 7.12 -2.09
C ASP A 165 -9.37 7.16 -1.18
N GLU A 166 -8.39 6.32 -1.48
CA GLU A 166 -7.14 6.22 -0.73
C GLU A 166 -6.29 7.50 -0.83
N GLN A 167 -6.24 8.11 -2.02
CA GLN A 167 -5.52 9.36 -2.22
C GLN A 167 -6.14 10.52 -1.44
N GLU A 168 -7.47 10.53 -1.29
CA GLU A 168 -8.21 11.56 -0.58
C GLU A 168 -8.16 11.39 0.95
N THR A 169 -8.35 10.16 1.43
CA THR A 169 -8.55 9.90 2.87
C THR A 169 -7.26 9.53 3.61
N VAL A 170 -6.30 8.91 2.92
CA VAL A 170 -5.06 8.40 3.54
C VAL A 170 -3.84 9.18 3.11
N VAL A 171 -3.56 9.20 1.82
CA VAL A 171 -2.24 9.54 1.28
C VAL A 171 -2.01 11.04 1.21
N GLY A 172 -2.90 11.79 0.53
CA GLY A 172 -2.72 13.21 0.25
C GLY A 172 -2.39 14.03 1.49
N PRO A 173 -3.26 14.06 2.51
CA PRO A 173 -3.05 14.88 3.71
C PRO A 173 -1.75 14.55 4.46
N ARG A 174 -1.31 13.29 4.43
CA ARG A 174 -0.12 12.82 5.17
C ARG A 174 1.17 13.12 4.43
N ILE A 175 1.18 12.98 3.11
CA ILE A 175 2.32 13.39 2.28
C ILE A 175 2.51 14.90 2.38
N GLU A 176 1.44 15.69 2.22
CA GLU A 176 1.50 17.15 2.32
C GLU A 176 2.05 17.61 3.68
N LYS A 177 1.60 16.96 4.76
CA LYS A 177 2.14 17.19 6.11
C LYS A 177 3.63 16.82 6.22
N ALA A 178 4.03 15.65 5.74
CA ALA A 178 5.44 15.22 5.80
C ALA A 178 6.36 16.15 4.98
N VAL A 179 5.90 16.58 3.81
CA VAL A 179 6.63 17.48 2.92
C VAL A 179 6.75 18.88 3.52
N SER A 180 5.71 19.42 4.15
CA SER A 180 5.78 20.75 4.79
C SER A 180 6.72 20.76 5.99
N GLN A 181 6.81 19.66 6.75
CA GLN A 181 7.66 19.55 7.94
C GLN A 181 9.14 19.25 7.63
N PHE A 182 9.46 18.74 6.44
CA PHE A 182 10.84 18.36 6.12
C PHE A 182 11.70 19.57 5.73
N ASP A 183 12.58 20.02 6.61
CA ASP A 183 13.46 21.16 6.34
C ASP A 183 14.82 20.71 5.76
N TRP A 184 14.85 20.32 4.48
CA TRP A 184 16.08 20.19 3.70
C TRP A 184 15.78 20.31 2.19
N PRO A 185 15.85 21.51 1.58
CA PRO A 185 15.36 21.75 0.22
C PRO A 185 15.92 20.80 -0.85
N LEU A 186 17.24 20.56 -0.84
CA LEU A 186 17.89 19.66 -1.81
C LEU A 186 17.35 18.23 -1.68
N MET A 187 17.37 17.67 -0.47
CA MET A 187 16.89 16.30 -0.25
C MET A 187 15.38 16.18 -0.46
N LYS A 188 14.60 17.21 -0.12
CA LYS A 188 13.15 17.26 -0.39
C LYS A 188 12.88 17.17 -1.88
N SER A 189 13.58 17.97 -2.68
CA SER A 189 13.45 17.95 -4.15
C SER A 189 13.75 16.57 -4.72
N LEU A 190 14.89 15.97 -4.34
CA LEU A 190 15.27 14.63 -4.79
C LEU A 190 14.25 13.55 -4.35
N ALA A 191 13.74 13.66 -3.13
CA ALA A 191 12.76 12.70 -2.60
C ALA A 191 11.36 12.83 -3.24
N LEU A 192 11.05 13.97 -3.86
CA LEU A 192 9.79 14.19 -4.58
C LEU A 192 9.87 13.87 -6.07
N MET A 193 11.04 13.45 -6.58
CA MET A 193 11.23 13.06 -7.97
C MET A 193 11.60 11.57 -8.15
N PRO A 194 10.84 10.62 -7.55
CA PRO A 194 11.17 9.21 -7.70
C PRO A 194 11.01 8.74 -9.16
N ALA A 195 11.97 7.93 -9.61
CA ALA A 195 11.79 7.06 -10.77
C ALA A 195 11.28 5.70 -10.28
N VAL A 196 9.97 5.48 -10.37
CA VAL A 196 9.34 4.25 -9.88
C VAL A 196 9.50 3.15 -10.91
N ARG A 197 10.05 2.01 -10.49
CA ARG A 197 10.20 0.81 -11.31
C ARG A 197 9.76 -0.41 -10.50
N PHE A 198 8.52 -0.85 -10.71
CA PHE A 198 8.08 -2.10 -10.12
C PHE A 198 8.69 -3.30 -10.84
N ALA A 199 8.78 -4.42 -10.14
CA ALA A 199 9.44 -5.63 -10.63
C ALA A 199 8.78 -6.22 -11.89
N TYR A 200 7.49 -5.96 -12.08
CA TYR A 200 6.74 -6.37 -13.26
C TYR A 200 6.89 -5.42 -14.46
N PHE A 201 7.50 -4.25 -14.30
CA PHE A 201 7.67 -3.32 -15.42
C PHE A 201 8.62 -3.91 -16.47
N PRO A 202 8.32 -3.74 -17.78
CA PRO A 202 9.22 -4.11 -18.87
C PRO A 202 10.65 -3.57 -18.66
N VAL A 203 11.65 -4.25 -19.21
CA VAL A 203 13.04 -3.77 -19.16
C VAL A 203 13.14 -2.37 -19.76
N GLY A 204 13.84 -1.46 -19.09
CA GLY A 204 13.98 -0.07 -19.53
C GLY A 204 12.74 0.81 -19.31
N TYR A 205 11.67 0.30 -18.69
CA TYR A 205 10.49 1.10 -18.36
C TYR A 205 10.49 1.57 -16.89
N TRP A 206 10.17 2.84 -16.67
CA TRP A 206 9.93 3.42 -15.34
C TRP A 206 8.91 4.56 -15.43
N LEU A 207 8.29 4.87 -14.29
CA LEU A 207 7.41 6.02 -14.14
C LEU A 207 8.17 7.13 -13.43
N GLN A 208 8.54 8.17 -14.18
CA GLN A 208 9.19 9.36 -13.63
C GLN A 208 8.15 10.29 -12.99
N PHE A 209 8.37 10.62 -11.73
CA PHE A 209 7.65 11.68 -11.04
C PHE A 209 8.46 12.97 -11.06
N TRP A 210 7.80 14.09 -11.38
CA TRP A 210 8.36 15.43 -11.28
C TRP A 210 8.09 16.05 -9.91
N LYS A 211 6.90 15.81 -9.37
CA LYS A 211 6.52 16.24 -8.01
C LYS A 211 5.54 15.24 -7.42
N PHE A 212 6.05 14.31 -6.62
CA PHE A 212 5.25 13.26 -6.00
C PHE A 212 4.15 13.80 -5.07
N ASP A 213 4.27 15.03 -4.58
CA ASP A 213 3.22 15.70 -3.79
C ASP A 213 2.05 16.22 -4.62
N ARG A 214 2.13 16.25 -5.96
CA ARG A 214 0.99 16.56 -6.85
C ARG A 214 0.01 15.39 -6.96
N LYS A 215 -1.25 15.64 -6.62
CA LYS A 215 -2.32 14.61 -6.62
C LYS A 215 -2.57 14.07 -8.03
N GLU A 216 -2.65 14.93 -9.02
CA GLU A 216 -2.94 14.56 -10.42
C GLU A 216 -1.86 13.65 -10.99
N GLU A 217 -0.59 13.95 -10.68
CA GLU A 217 0.54 13.13 -11.11
C GLU A 217 0.51 11.76 -10.43
N ARG A 218 0.23 11.69 -9.12
CA ARG A 218 0.06 10.40 -8.42
C ARG A 218 -1.06 9.55 -9.01
N ILE A 219 -2.20 10.15 -9.34
CA ILE A 219 -3.33 9.47 -9.98
C ILE A 219 -2.94 8.96 -11.36
N ALA A 220 -2.40 9.81 -12.23
CA ALA A 220 -2.02 9.41 -13.58
C ALA A 220 -0.98 8.29 -13.58
N ARG A 221 0.04 8.37 -12.72
CA ARG A 221 1.08 7.34 -12.60
C ARG A 221 0.56 6.06 -11.94
N GLY A 222 -0.32 6.15 -10.95
CA GLY A 222 -0.97 5.01 -10.31
C GLY A 222 -1.82 4.21 -11.29
N LEU A 223 -2.65 4.88 -12.09
CA LEU A 223 -3.44 4.25 -13.15
C LEU A 223 -2.53 3.66 -14.25
N ARG A 224 -1.45 4.34 -14.63
CA ARG A 224 -0.50 3.76 -15.60
C ARG A 224 0.19 2.51 -15.04
N ALA A 225 0.48 2.45 -13.74
CA ALA A 225 1.04 1.26 -13.12
C ALA A 225 0.06 0.07 -13.17
N PHE A 226 -1.25 0.32 -13.08
CA PHE A 226 -2.28 -0.69 -13.34
C PHE A 226 -2.24 -1.14 -14.81
N ASP A 227 -2.24 -0.21 -15.76
CA ASP A 227 -2.28 -0.55 -17.18
C ASP A 227 -1.08 -1.42 -17.57
N VAL A 228 0.12 -1.08 -17.08
CA VAL A 228 1.33 -1.90 -17.30
C VAL A 228 1.23 -3.28 -16.65
N ALA A 229 0.63 -3.39 -15.46
CA ALA A 229 0.44 -4.68 -14.81
C ALA A 229 -0.53 -5.58 -15.60
N ALA A 230 -1.59 -4.99 -16.15
CA ALA A 230 -2.54 -5.66 -17.03
C ALA A 230 -1.87 -6.10 -18.35
N GLU A 231 -1.12 -5.20 -19.00
CA GLU A 231 -0.36 -5.48 -20.23
C GLU A 231 0.64 -6.64 -20.04
N MET A 232 1.29 -6.72 -18.88
CA MET A 232 2.23 -7.80 -18.54
C MET A 232 1.56 -9.10 -18.09
N GLY A 233 0.27 -9.04 -17.73
CA GLY A 233 -0.52 -10.13 -17.21
C GLY A 233 -0.41 -10.29 -15.68
N TRP A 234 -1.55 -10.60 -15.04
CA TRP A 234 -1.66 -10.67 -13.57
C TRP A 234 -0.80 -11.77 -12.94
N LYS A 235 -0.73 -12.95 -13.57
CA LYS A 235 0.14 -14.05 -13.10
C LYS A 235 1.61 -13.66 -13.12
N HIS A 236 2.05 -12.95 -14.18
CA HIS A 236 3.41 -12.43 -14.25
C HIS A 236 3.65 -11.40 -13.15
N THR A 237 2.73 -10.43 -13.03
CA THR A 237 2.80 -9.38 -12.01
C THR A 237 2.98 -9.99 -10.62
N GLU A 238 2.11 -10.92 -10.24
CA GLU A 238 2.18 -11.68 -8.98
C GLU A 238 3.52 -12.41 -8.79
N ALA A 239 3.97 -13.20 -9.77
CA ALA A 239 5.21 -13.95 -9.68
C ALA A 239 6.45 -13.05 -9.50
N THR A 240 6.42 -11.81 -10.01
CA THR A 240 7.56 -10.90 -9.86
C THR A 240 7.74 -10.30 -8.47
N LEU A 241 6.84 -10.58 -7.51
CA LEU A 241 7.07 -10.26 -6.10
C LEU A 241 8.37 -10.89 -5.56
N ASP A 242 8.78 -12.04 -6.07
CA ASP A 242 10.04 -12.71 -5.70
C ASP A 242 11.28 -11.87 -6.02
N ARG A 243 11.24 -11.05 -7.08
CA ARG A 243 12.38 -10.24 -7.52
C ARG A 243 12.82 -9.18 -6.52
N TYR A 244 12.00 -8.84 -5.52
CA TYR A 244 12.41 -7.93 -4.46
C TYR A 244 13.31 -8.58 -3.41
N ALA A 245 13.36 -9.92 -3.34
CA ALA A 245 14.11 -10.69 -2.35
C ALA A 245 13.84 -10.21 -0.91
N ILE A 246 12.55 -10.10 -0.55
CA ILE A 246 12.07 -9.68 0.78
C ILE A 246 11.09 -10.71 1.36
N LEU A 247 10.20 -11.25 0.53
CA LEU A 247 9.26 -12.29 0.94
C LEU A 247 9.99 -13.63 1.08
N PRO A 248 9.65 -14.45 2.09
CA PRO A 248 10.28 -15.75 2.31
C PRO A 248 9.88 -16.77 1.23
N GLN A 249 10.68 -17.81 1.03
CA GLN A 249 10.38 -18.86 0.06
C GLN A 249 9.08 -19.61 0.39
N ASP A 250 8.79 -19.81 1.67
CA ASP A 250 7.55 -20.44 2.12
C ASP A 250 6.29 -19.68 1.68
N PHE A 251 6.38 -18.35 1.55
CA PHE A 251 5.28 -17.55 0.99
C PHE A 251 4.99 -17.89 -0.48
N PHE A 252 6.03 -18.15 -1.27
CA PHE A 252 5.85 -18.51 -2.69
C PHE A 252 5.46 -19.98 -2.88
N ALA A 253 5.79 -20.85 -1.93
CA ALA A 253 5.38 -22.24 -1.94
C ALA A 253 3.90 -22.42 -1.55
N ASP A 254 3.44 -21.70 -0.52
CA ASP A 254 2.06 -21.70 -0.04
C ASP A 254 1.72 -20.36 0.64
N SER A 255 1.25 -19.39 -0.16
CA SER A 255 0.89 -18.05 0.32
C SER A 255 -0.25 -18.06 1.35
N ILE A 256 -1.21 -18.99 1.19
CA ILE A 256 -2.38 -19.13 2.07
C ILE A 256 -1.95 -19.68 3.42
N GLY A 257 -1.15 -20.75 3.42
CA GLY A 257 -0.59 -21.33 4.64
C GLY A 257 0.34 -20.35 5.35
N HIS A 258 1.21 -19.67 4.60
CA HIS A 258 2.09 -18.64 5.14
C HIS A 258 1.31 -17.51 5.83
N PHE A 259 0.28 -16.95 5.17
CA PHE A 259 -0.53 -15.89 5.76
C PHE A 259 -1.31 -16.39 6.98
N SER A 260 -1.84 -17.62 6.94
CA SER A 260 -2.57 -18.21 8.07
C SER A 260 -1.67 -18.40 9.29
N HIS A 261 -0.43 -18.86 9.09
CA HIS A 261 0.58 -18.96 10.13
C HIS A 261 0.93 -17.58 10.70
N LEU A 262 1.25 -16.62 9.82
CA LEU A 262 1.56 -15.24 10.18
C LEU A 262 0.43 -14.59 11.01
N LYS A 263 -0.82 -14.76 10.58
CA LYS A 263 -2.00 -14.26 11.27
C LYS A 263 -2.13 -14.90 12.65
N ASN A 264 -1.99 -16.23 12.75
CA ASN A 264 -2.06 -16.91 14.03
C ASN A 264 -0.96 -16.44 14.98
N GLU A 265 0.31 -16.47 14.56
CA GLU A 265 1.44 -16.00 15.37
C GLU A 265 1.23 -14.57 15.88
N ILE A 266 0.85 -13.66 14.98
CA ILE A 266 0.63 -12.26 15.33
C ILE A 266 -0.52 -12.15 16.30
N LEU A 267 -1.64 -12.82 16.08
CA LEU A 267 -2.87 -12.63 16.85
C LEU A 267 -2.86 -13.36 18.20
N THR A 268 -2.22 -14.52 18.32
CA THR A 268 -2.06 -15.27 19.58
C THR A 268 -0.98 -14.69 20.49
N ALA A 269 -0.06 -13.87 19.95
CA ALA A 269 0.97 -13.20 20.75
C ALA A 269 0.47 -11.97 21.54
N ALA A 270 -0.85 -11.74 21.65
CA ALA A 270 -1.46 -10.74 22.56
C ALA A 270 -2.41 -11.40 23.54
#